data_AF-A0A8B9P6G5-F1
#
_entry.id   AF-A0A8B9P6G5-F1
#
_cell.length_a   1.000
_cell.length_b   1.000
_cell.length_c   1.000
_cell.angle_alpha   90.00
_cell.angle_beta   90.00
_cell.angle_gamma   90.00
#
_symmetry.space_group_name_H-M   'P 1'
#
loop_
_entity.id
_entity.type
_entity.pdbx_description
1 polymer ?
#
loop_
_entity_poly.entity_id
_entity_poly.type
_entity_poly.pdbx_seq_one_letter_code
_entity_poly.pdbx_strand_id
1 'polypeptide(L)'
;PILQTDAKRKMTEEEDNFTREVTEFNNEYGLTSNRDLLIKKKVKTEINDLENEAALLKSEMESMEHKNVQLNALQLQKNELKQDLFALQSKLKVIRKAKGITKDLEAEKVQVTEKPQTDPECLRLKKELENYKEDHWENICETFRTEIEILQMEKKKLVF
;
A
#
# COMPACT_ATOMS: atom_id res chain seq x y z
N PRO A 1 -63.29 42.72 55.54
CA PRO A 1 -63.62 42.90 54.11
C PRO A 1 -62.64 42.19 53.15
N ILE A 2 -61.33 42.47 53.25
CA ILE A 2 -60.29 41.93 52.34
C ILE A 2 -60.10 40.40 52.48
N LEU A 3 -60.10 39.87 53.71
CA LEU A 3 -60.02 38.42 53.98
C LEU A 3 -61.21 37.62 53.42
N GLN A 4 -62.38 38.24 53.31
CA GLN A 4 -63.60 37.60 52.82
C GLN A 4 -63.64 37.53 51.28
N THR A 5 -62.99 38.49 50.61
CA THR A 5 -62.79 38.47 49.16
C THR A 5 -61.70 37.46 48.74
N ASP A 6 -60.64 37.30 49.53
CA ASP A 6 -59.59 36.30 49.26
C ASP A 6 -60.08 34.86 49.49
N ALA A 7 -60.90 34.63 50.52
CA ALA A 7 -61.53 33.34 50.76
C ALA A 7 -62.50 32.95 49.62
N LYS A 8 -63.26 33.92 49.09
CA LYS A 8 -64.12 33.70 47.92
C LYS A 8 -63.32 33.36 46.68
N ARG A 9 -62.21 34.05 46.42
CA ARG A 9 -61.32 33.77 45.27
C ARG A 9 -60.72 32.36 45.34
N LYS A 10 -60.18 31.97 46.50
CA LYS A 10 -59.63 30.61 46.71
C LYS A 10 -60.69 29.52 46.50
N MET A 11 -61.92 29.78 46.94
CA MET A 11 -63.02 28.84 46.73
C MET A 11 -63.37 28.67 45.25
N THR A 12 -63.32 29.76 44.47
CA THR A 12 -63.57 29.68 43.01
C THR A 12 -62.43 28.98 42.29
N GLU A 13 -61.18 29.26 42.65
CA GLU A 13 -60.01 28.55 42.11
C GLU A 13 -60.08 27.05 42.37
N GLU A 14 -60.43 26.63 43.58
CA GLU A 14 -60.52 25.21 43.94
C GLU A 14 -61.68 24.51 43.23
N GLU A 15 -62.82 25.19 43.05
CA GLU A 15 -63.96 24.69 42.29
C GLU A 15 -63.62 24.52 40.80
N ASP A 16 -62.91 25.49 40.21
CA ASP A 16 -62.41 25.41 38.84
C ASP A 16 -61.39 24.27 38.71
N ASN A 17 -60.52 24.10 39.71
CA ASN A 17 -59.50 23.06 39.74
C ASN A 17 -60.14 21.67 39.81
N PHE A 18 -61.11 21.48 40.71
CA PHE A 18 -61.88 20.24 40.83
C PHE A 18 -62.63 19.92 39.54
N THR A 19 -63.29 20.91 38.95
CA THR A 19 -64.03 20.73 37.69
C THR A 19 -63.10 20.32 36.55
N ARG A 20 -61.90 20.92 36.48
CA ARG A 20 -60.86 20.52 35.51
C ARG A 20 -60.39 19.09 35.74
N GLU A 21 -60.03 18.72 36.97
CA GLU A 21 -59.56 17.36 37.30
C GLU A 21 -60.61 16.30 37.00
N VAL A 22 -61.87 16.55 37.36
CA VAL A 22 -63.00 15.64 37.04
C VAL A 22 -63.18 15.52 35.53
N THR A 23 -63.02 16.61 34.78
CA THR A 23 -63.12 16.59 33.31
C THR A 23 -61.96 15.83 32.68
N GLU A 24 -60.73 16.04 33.15
CA GLU A 24 -59.54 15.32 32.69
C GLU A 24 -59.65 13.82 32.99
N PHE A 25 -60.02 13.46 34.21
CA PHE A 25 -60.27 12.07 34.62
C PHE A 25 -61.35 11.42 33.74
N ASN A 26 -62.49 12.08 33.57
CA ASN A 26 -63.57 11.54 32.75
C ASN A 26 -63.16 11.37 31.28
N ASN A 27 -62.32 12.25 30.75
CA ASN A 27 -61.79 12.14 29.38
C ASN A 27 -60.72 11.03 29.27
N GLU A 28 -59.84 10.90 30.25
CA GLU A 28 -58.77 9.89 30.29
C GLU A 28 -59.33 8.47 30.33
N TYR A 29 -60.36 8.26 31.16
CA TYR A 29 -61.02 6.95 31.32
C TYR A 29 -62.23 6.77 30.38
N GLY A 30 -62.56 7.77 29.56
CA GLY A 30 -63.65 7.68 28.60
C GLY A 30 -65.04 7.53 29.24
N LEU A 31 -65.26 8.18 30.39
CA LEU A 31 -66.54 8.17 31.12
C LEU A 31 -67.55 9.18 30.54
N THR A 32 -67.16 9.92 29.51
CA THR A 32 -67.95 10.94 28.80
C THR A 32 -68.64 10.38 27.55
N SER A 33 -69.69 11.06 27.09
CA SER A 33 -70.45 10.70 25.88
C SER A 33 -69.64 10.78 24.58
N ASN A 34 -68.46 11.42 24.60
CA ASN A 34 -67.55 11.58 23.44
C ASN A 34 -66.39 10.56 23.44
N ARG A 35 -66.45 9.52 24.29
CA ARG A 35 -65.44 8.45 24.41
C ARG A 35 -64.94 7.93 23.05
N ASP A 36 -65.85 7.56 22.16
CA ASP A 36 -65.49 6.95 20.87
C ASP A 36 -64.65 7.90 19.99
N LEU A 37 -64.94 9.20 20.05
CA LEU A 37 -64.20 10.22 19.33
C LEU A 37 -62.79 10.41 19.92
N LEU A 38 -62.67 10.41 21.26
CA LEU A 38 -61.37 10.49 21.94
C LEU A 38 -60.49 9.27 21.66
N ILE A 39 -61.06 8.06 21.74
CA ILE A 39 -60.36 6.82 21.40
C ILE A 39 -59.89 6.86 19.94
N LYS A 40 -60.77 7.22 19.00
CA LYS A 40 -60.41 7.31 17.58
C LYS A 40 -59.28 8.31 17.32
N LYS A 41 -59.29 9.45 18.01
CA LYS A 41 -58.21 10.45 17.92
C LYS A 41 -56.90 9.87 18.46
N LYS A 42 -56.92 9.24 19.64
CA LYS A 42 -55.73 8.62 20.24
C LYS A 42 -55.15 7.52 19.35
N VAL A 43 -56.00 6.61 18.86
CA VAL A 43 -55.60 5.54 17.93
C VAL A 43 -54.99 6.11 16.66
N LYS A 44 -55.57 7.16 16.09
CA LYS A 44 -55.01 7.80 14.88
C LYS A 44 -53.63 8.41 15.13
N THR A 45 -53.45 9.08 16.27
CA THR A 45 -52.13 9.63 16.63
C THR A 45 -51.12 8.51 16.83
N GLU A 46 -51.47 7.47 17.58
CA GLU A 46 -50.59 6.31 17.82
C GLU A 46 -50.18 5.61 16.52
N ILE A 47 -51.14 5.40 15.59
CA ILE A 47 -50.85 4.81 14.28
C ILE A 47 -49.84 5.67 13.51
N ASN A 48 -50.05 6.99 13.46
CA ASN A 48 -49.13 7.89 12.77
C ASN A 48 -47.73 7.86 13.39
N ASP A 49 -47.63 7.83 14.72
CA ASP A 49 -46.35 7.79 15.44
C ASP A 49 -45.62 6.47 15.14
N LEU A 50 -46.32 5.34 15.20
CA LEU A 50 -45.78 4.03 14.86
C LEU A 50 -45.36 3.93 13.38
N GLU A 51 -46.13 4.51 12.46
CA GLU A 51 -45.78 4.56 11.04
C GLU A 51 -44.50 5.37 10.80
N ASN A 52 -44.34 6.49 11.51
CA ASN A 52 -43.12 7.30 11.45
C ASN A 52 -41.91 6.55 12.02
N GLU A 53 -42.05 5.89 13.17
CA GLU A 53 -41.00 5.07 13.76
C GLU A 53 -40.59 3.92 12.84
N ALA A 54 -41.56 3.23 12.23
CA ALA A 54 -41.30 2.16 11.27
C ALA A 54 -40.53 2.68 10.03
N ALA A 55 -40.88 3.86 9.53
CA ALA A 55 -40.17 4.48 8.42
C ALA A 55 -38.72 4.85 8.79
N LEU A 56 -38.50 5.40 9.99
CA LEU A 56 -37.16 5.71 10.50
C LEU A 56 -36.31 4.45 10.65
N LEU A 57 -36.84 3.41 11.30
CA LEU A 57 -36.16 2.13 11.47
C LEU A 57 -35.80 1.49 10.14
N LYS A 58 -36.71 1.52 9.15
CA LYS A 58 -36.43 1.02 7.80
C LYS A 58 -35.24 1.75 7.17
N SER A 59 -35.20 3.07 7.26
CA SER A 59 -34.10 3.86 6.71
C SER A 59 -32.75 3.57 7.39
N GLU A 60 -32.78 3.32 8.71
CA GLU A 60 -31.60 2.96 9.48
C GLU A 60 -31.09 1.56 9.10
N MET A 61 -32.00 0.59 8.93
CA MET A 61 -31.67 -0.75 8.46
C MET A 61 -31.02 -0.72 7.07
N GLU A 62 -31.58 0.04 6.14
CA GLU A 62 -31.00 0.21 4.79
C GLU A 62 -29.60 0.85 4.84
N SER A 63 -29.40 1.85 5.71
CA SER A 63 -28.10 2.47 5.95
C SER A 63 -27.07 1.49 6.53
N MET A 64 -27.48 0.66 7.49
CA MET A 64 -26.63 -0.37 8.07
C MET A 64 -26.25 -1.44 7.05
N GLU A 65 -27.19 -1.90 6.23
CA GLU A 65 -26.91 -2.87 5.17
C GLU A 65 -25.88 -2.33 4.18
N HIS A 66 -26.03 -1.07 3.75
CA HIS A 66 -25.05 -0.44 2.88
C HIS A 66 -23.65 -0.34 3.52
N LYS A 67 -23.57 0.07 4.79
CA LYS A 67 -22.30 0.12 5.54
C LYS A 67 -21.68 -1.27 5.68
N ASN A 68 -22.49 -2.31 5.88
CA ASN A 68 -22.02 -3.69 5.99
C ASN A 68 -21.39 -4.18 4.67
N VAL A 69 -22.04 -3.88 3.53
CA VAL A 69 -21.48 -4.17 2.20
C VAL A 69 -20.12 -3.48 2.00
N GLN A 70 -20.02 -2.18 2.34
CA GLN A 70 -18.76 -1.44 2.24
C GLN A 70 -17.67 -2.03 3.15
N LEU A 71 -18.03 -2.40 4.39
CA LEU A 71 -17.09 -3.00 5.33
C LEU A 71 -16.53 -4.32 4.80
N ASN A 72 -17.38 -5.18 4.21
CA ASN A 72 -16.95 -6.43 3.61
C ASN A 72 -16.00 -6.20 2.42
N ALA A 73 -16.27 -5.19 1.57
CA ALA A 73 -15.37 -4.83 0.48
C ALA A 73 -14.00 -4.35 0.99
N LEU A 74 -13.98 -3.51 2.03
CA LEU A 74 -12.74 -3.06 2.68
C LEU A 74 -11.96 -4.22 3.32
N GLN A 75 -12.66 -5.18 3.92
CA GLN A 75 -12.06 -6.37 4.50
C GLN A 75 -11.36 -7.23 3.43
N LEU A 76 -11.97 -7.35 2.24
CA LEU A 76 -11.38 -8.07 1.11
C LEU A 76 -10.11 -7.36 0.61
N GLN A 77 -10.18 -6.04 0.36
CA GLN A 77 -9.03 -5.24 -0.04
C GLN A 77 -7.87 -5.31 0.96
N LYS A 78 -8.18 -5.27 2.26
CA LYS A 78 -7.18 -5.44 3.32
C LYS A 78 -6.45 -6.77 3.22
N ASN A 79 -7.16 -7.85 2.90
CA ASN A 79 -6.57 -9.18 2.76
C ASN A 79 -5.70 -9.29 1.50
N GLU A 80 -6.13 -8.73 0.38
CA GLU A 80 -5.35 -8.65 -0.86
C GLU A 80 -4.04 -7.89 -0.64
N LEU A 81 -4.11 -6.69 -0.03
CA LEU A 81 -2.92 -5.90 0.28
C LEU A 81 -1.96 -6.63 1.22
N LYS A 82 -2.47 -7.43 2.16
CA LYS A 82 -1.65 -8.26 3.04
C LYS A 82 -0.91 -9.33 2.24
N GLN A 83 -1.56 -9.98 1.27
CA GLN A 83 -0.92 -10.97 0.40
C GLN A 83 0.15 -10.32 -0.49
N ASP A 84 -0.14 -9.17 -1.09
CA ASP A 84 0.82 -8.42 -1.90
C ASP A 84 2.05 -8.01 -1.10
N LEU A 85 1.86 -7.56 0.14
CA LEU A 85 2.96 -7.23 1.04
C LEU A 85 3.87 -8.44 1.29
N PHE A 86 3.30 -9.63 1.55
CA PHE A 86 4.09 -10.85 1.69
C PHE A 86 4.86 -11.21 0.42
N ALA A 87 4.20 -11.08 -0.75
CA ALA A 87 4.84 -11.34 -2.04
C ALA A 87 6.02 -10.39 -2.29
N LEU A 88 5.86 -9.10 -2.02
CA LEU A 88 6.91 -8.09 -2.13
C LEU A 88 8.07 -8.34 -1.17
N GLN A 89 7.79 -8.72 0.08
CA GLN A 89 8.82 -9.08 1.05
C GLN A 89 9.66 -10.28 0.57
N SER A 90 9.01 -11.29 -0.01
CA SER A 90 9.69 -12.45 -0.61
C SER A 90 10.60 -12.04 -1.77
N LYS A 91 10.08 -11.23 -2.72
CA LYS A 91 10.86 -10.68 -3.84
C LYS A 91 12.06 -9.87 -3.35
N LEU A 92 11.87 -9.02 -2.34
CA LEU A 92 12.93 -8.21 -1.75
C LEU A 92 14.06 -9.08 -1.16
N LYS A 93 13.73 -10.21 -0.53
CA LYS A 93 14.71 -11.17 -0.02
C LYS A 93 15.57 -11.75 -1.14
N VAL A 94 14.97 -12.09 -2.28
CA VAL A 94 15.69 -12.58 -3.47
C VAL A 94 16.62 -11.51 -4.03
N ILE A 95 16.12 -10.27 -4.18
CA ILE A 95 16.92 -9.14 -4.69
C ILE A 95 18.13 -8.87 -3.79
N ARG A 96 17.96 -8.91 -2.45
CA ARG A 96 19.07 -8.74 -1.51
C ARG A 96 20.15 -9.80 -1.68
N LYS A 97 19.75 -11.06 -1.88
CA LYS A 97 20.70 -12.15 -2.15
C LYS A 97 21.44 -11.93 -3.47
N ALA A 98 20.72 -11.63 -4.54
CA ALA A 98 21.32 -11.34 -5.84
C ALA A 98 22.30 -10.16 -5.79
N LYS A 99 21.97 -9.12 -5.03
CA LYS A 99 22.87 -7.98 -4.79
C LYS A 99 24.16 -8.38 -4.06
N GLY A 100 24.08 -9.32 -3.11
CA GLY A 100 25.26 -9.89 -2.44
C GLY A 100 26.17 -10.61 -3.45
N ILE A 101 25.60 -11.60 -4.15
CA ILE A 101 26.32 -12.39 -5.17
C ILE A 101 26.97 -11.50 -6.24
N THR A 102 26.25 -10.47 -6.71
CA THR A 102 26.77 -9.54 -7.73
C THR A 102 27.99 -8.78 -7.22
N LYS A 103 28.03 -8.40 -5.94
CA LYS A 103 29.21 -7.74 -5.36
C LYS A 103 30.39 -8.69 -5.27
N ASP A 104 30.15 -9.93 -4.86
CA ASP A 104 31.20 -10.95 -4.74
C ASP A 104 31.81 -11.25 -6.12
N LEU A 105 30.97 -11.38 -7.16
CA LEU A 105 31.42 -11.58 -8.54
C LEU A 105 32.19 -10.39 -9.10
N GLU A 106 31.78 -9.15 -8.80
CA GLU A 106 32.53 -7.97 -9.24
C GLU A 106 33.91 -7.91 -8.58
N ALA A 107 34.03 -8.31 -7.31
CA ALA A 107 35.32 -8.41 -6.63
C ALA A 107 36.22 -9.50 -7.23
N GLU A 108 35.66 -10.68 -7.51
CA GLU A 108 36.38 -11.78 -8.18
C GLU A 108 36.85 -11.38 -9.58
N LYS A 109 35.99 -10.71 -10.35
CA LYS A 109 36.32 -10.21 -11.69
C LYS A 109 37.56 -9.30 -11.66
N VAL A 110 37.64 -8.36 -10.71
CA VAL A 110 38.82 -7.49 -10.56
C VAL A 110 40.08 -8.34 -10.31
N GLN A 111 40.03 -9.27 -9.36
CA GLN A 111 41.16 -10.15 -9.05
C GLN A 111 41.62 -10.97 -10.26
N VAL A 112 40.68 -11.54 -11.01
CA VAL A 112 40.99 -12.34 -12.22
C VAL A 112 41.62 -11.46 -13.30
N THR A 113 41.17 -10.22 -13.47
CA THR A 113 41.74 -9.30 -14.46
C THR A 113 43.14 -8.80 -14.12
N GLU A 114 43.47 -8.67 -12.83
CA GLU A 114 44.80 -8.24 -12.38
C GLU A 114 45.82 -9.39 -12.38
N LYS A 115 45.36 -10.64 -12.33
CA LYS A 115 46.20 -11.83 -12.23
C LYS A 115 47.27 -11.91 -13.34
N PRO A 116 46.98 -11.72 -14.64
CA PRO A 116 48.02 -11.77 -15.68
C PRO A 116 49.09 -10.68 -15.55
N GLN A 117 48.80 -9.57 -14.87
CA GLN A 117 49.77 -8.49 -14.64
C GLN A 117 50.71 -8.77 -13.47
N THR A 118 50.29 -9.66 -12.55
CA THR A 118 51.02 -9.99 -11.33
C THR A 118 51.61 -11.40 -11.35
N ASP A 119 51.08 -12.27 -12.22
CA ASP A 119 51.50 -13.66 -12.36
C ASP A 119 52.95 -13.75 -12.91
N PRO A 120 53.88 -14.40 -12.19
CA PRO A 120 55.27 -14.48 -12.59
C PRO A 120 55.50 -15.16 -13.94
N GLU A 121 54.69 -16.17 -14.28
CA GLU A 121 54.82 -16.90 -15.54
C GLU A 121 54.32 -16.06 -16.71
N CYS A 122 53.18 -15.36 -16.55
CA CYS A 122 52.70 -14.38 -17.53
C CYS A 122 53.72 -13.26 -17.75
N LEU A 123 54.34 -12.74 -16.69
CA LEU A 123 55.38 -11.72 -16.79
C LEU A 123 56.64 -12.23 -17.50
N ARG A 124 57.07 -13.47 -17.19
CA ARG A 124 58.21 -14.12 -17.87
C ARG A 124 57.95 -14.25 -19.36
N LEU A 125 56.80 -14.82 -19.74
CA LEU A 125 56.41 -15.01 -21.13
C LEU A 125 56.26 -13.67 -21.88
N LYS A 126 55.71 -12.63 -21.22
CA LYS A 126 55.61 -11.29 -21.81
C LYS A 126 56.99 -10.70 -22.11
N LYS A 127 57.94 -10.83 -21.19
CA LYS A 127 59.33 -10.37 -21.39
C LYS A 127 60.02 -11.15 -22.51
N GLU A 128 59.85 -12.46 -22.53
CA GLU A 128 60.37 -13.30 -23.60
C GLU A 128 59.84 -12.87 -24.98
N LEU A 129 58.52 -12.63 -25.09
CA LEU A 129 57.90 -12.15 -26.33
C LEU A 129 58.42 -10.78 -26.78
N GLU A 130 58.66 -9.85 -25.85
CA GLU A 130 59.24 -8.53 -26.15
C GLU A 130 60.65 -8.68 -26.75
N ASN A 131 61.50 -9.51 -26.13
CA ASN A 131 62.85 -9.79 -26.61
C ASN A 131 62.86 -10.42 -28.02
N TYR A 132 61.87 -11.28 -28.34
CA TYR A 132 61.76 -11.89 -29.67
C TYR A 132 61.44 -10.87 -30.78
N LYS A 133 60.86 -9.71 -30.45
CA LYS A 133 60.47 -8.71 -31.46
C LYS A 133 61.60 -7.76 -31.82
N GLU A 134 62.44 -7.39 -30.85
CA GLU A 134 63.41 -6.32 -31.03
C GLU A 134 64.75 -6.84 -31.57
N ASP A 135 65.28 -7.95 -31.04
CA ASP A 135 66.66 -8.37 -31.37
C ASP A 135 66.74 -9.54 -32.38
N HIS A 136 65.75 -10.43 -32.40
CA HIS A 136 65.88 -11.70 -33.11
C HIS A 136 65.65 -11.58 -34.62
N TRP A 137 64.61 -10.85 -35.04
CA TRP A 137 64.30 -10.72 -36.46
C TRP A 137 65.24 -9.76 -37.18
N GLU A 138 65.67 -8.68 -36.52
CA GLU A 138 66.59 -7.72 -37.11
C GLU A 138 67.96 -8.35 -37.35
N ASN A 139 68.49 -9.08 -36.36
CA ASN A 139 69.77 -9.78 -36.48
C ASN A 139 69.74 -10.91 -37.54
N ILE A 140 68.62 -11.65 -37.64
CA ILE A 140 68.43 -12.64 -38.73
C ILE A 140 68.37 -11.95 -40.09
N CYS A 141 67.67 -10.81 -40.21
CA CYS A 141 67.60 -10.05 -41.46
C CYS A 141 68.98 -9.51 -41.87
N GLU A 142 69.78 -9.02 -40.92
CA GLU A 142 71.15 -8.56 -41.16
C GLU A 142 72.06 -9.72 -41.56
N THR A 143 71.97 -10.87 -40.89
CA THR A 143 72.73 -12.08 -41.23
C THR A 143 72.41 -12.55 -42.65
N PHE A 144 71.14 -12.62 -43.04
CA PHE A 144 70.78 -12.97 -44.41
C PHE A 144 71.24 -11.92 -45.42
N ARG A 145 71.22 -10.63 -45.06
CA ARG A 145 71.71 -9.56 -45.93
C ARG A 145 73.20 -9.70 -46.22
N THR A 146 74.02 -9.96 -45.18
CA THR A 146 75.47 -10.15 -45.35
C THR A 146 75.78 -11.42 -46.14
N GLU A 147 75.08 -12.52 -45.90
CA GLU A 147 75.21 -13.76 -46.67
C GLU A 147 74.91 -13.53 -48.16
N ILE A 148 73.83 -12.81 -48.48
CA ILE A 148 73.48 -12.44 -49.86
C ILE A 148 74.59 -11.61 -50.50
N GLU A 149 75.15 -10.63 -49.78
CA GLU A 149 76.24 -9.79 -50.28
C GLU A 149 77.51 -10.59 -50.58
N ILE A 150 77.87 -11.54 -49.70
CA ILE A 150 79.01 -12.46 -49.91
C ILE A 150 78.79 -13.27 -51.18
N LEU A 151 77.63 -13.91 -51.33
CA LEU A 151 77.30 -14.72 -52.51
C LEU A 151 77.30 -13.89 -53.80
N GLN A 152 76.84 -12.64 -53.75
CA GLN A 152 76.90 -11.73 -54.89
C GLN A 152 78.33 -11.33 -55.25
N MET A 153 79.21 -11.13 -54.26
CA MET A 153 80.63 -10.85 -54.48
C MET A 153 81.36 -12.06 -55.08
N GLU A 154 81.11 -13.26 -54.59
CA GLU A 154 81.66 -14.50 -55.16
C GLU A 154 81.19 -14.72 -56.60
N LYS A 155 79.90 -14.51 -56.87
CA LYS A 155 79.36 -14.55 -58.22
C LYS A 155 80.06 -13.54 -59.14
N LYS A 156 80.31 -12.31 -58.67
CA LYS A 156 81.07 -11.30 -59.45
C LYS A 156 82.50 -11.74 -59.72
N LYS A 157 83.18 -12.38 -58.76
CA LYS A 157 84.54 -12.93 -58.92
C LYS A 157 84.63 -14.11 -59.89
N LEU A 158 83.53 -14.84 -60.12
CA LEU A 158 83.45 -15.93 -61.09
C LEU A 158 83.14 -15.45 -62.52
N VAL A 159 82.77 -14.18 -62.70
CA VAL A 159 82.35 -13.59 -63.99
C VAL A 159 83.40 -12.61 -64.56
N PHE A 160 84.48 -12.34 -63.83
CA PHE A 160 85.69 -11.63 -64.28
C PHE A 160 86.89 -12.57 -64.21
#